data_AF-A0A6P6TRR0-F1
#
_entry.id   AF-A0A6P6TRR0-F1
#
_cell.length_a   1.000
_cell.length_b   1.000
_cell.length_c   1.000
_cell.angle_alpha   90.00
_cell.angle_beta   90.00
_cell.angle_gamma   90.00
#
_symmetry.space_group_name_H-M   'P 1'
#
loop_
_entity.id
_entity.type
_entity.pdbx_description
1 polymer ?
#
loop_
_entity_poly.entity_id
_entity_poly.type
_entity_poly.pdbx_seq_one_letter_code
_entity_poly.pdbx_strand_id
1 'polypeptide(L)'
;MTENSADDEQESMTTKPLLNDDHDCFSAKGGFRTMPFILANEAFAQVASYGLQPSMILYLTREYHLNMATGSNIIFLWSAATNFMPLLGAIVADSFLGRFRMILFGCVISLLGMALLWLTSMIPQAKPPPCHESNKNCSSATSFQLFLLCSCFGLTSIGFGGITSSSLAFGADQLQKAGGHNNGRVLESYFSWYYALSTISVLIAYTCIVYAQESLGWQVGFGIPVMLMLLSTLSFSLASHLYFKLKAKSSLIVEMLQVAVASYRKRHIELSTERSKLLCHHHRGPSICLPSEKLRFLNKACIILDPEKDLTTDGTAADPWSLCTVNQVEDLKSILKVIPLWSAGMIMSVNNSQLSFSVLQAKSMNRKFGPNFEMPAGSCSMFAVVGAVLWIPFYLQVILPVASRILGRPVHLSTRERMGIGMALSFCRHDSGSNSGA
;
A
#
# COMPACT_ATOMS: atom_id res chain seq x y z
N MET A 1 11.92 77.51 -37.18
CA MET A 1 13.09 78.32 -36.80
C MET A 1 13.28 78.06 -35.32
N THR A 2 14.42 77.46 -34.91
CA THR A 2 14.88 77.13 -33.53
C THR A 2 13.94 76.24 -32.67
N GLU A 3 14.30 75.05 -32.16
CA GLU A 3 15.35 74.70 -31.15
C GLU A 3 15.17 75.42 -29.80
N ASN A 4 15.32 74.87 -28.58
CA ASN A 4 15.66 73.54 -27.98
C ASN A 4 15.34 73.62 -26.45
N SER A 5 15.34 72.62 -25.55
CA SER A 5 15.44 71.13 -25.52
C SER A 5 15.24 70.64 -24.05
N ALA A 6 15.09 69.31 -23.81
CA ALA A 6 15.25 68.60 -22.51
C ALA A 6 14.20 68.84 -21.37
N ASP A 7 13.85 67.88 -20.49
CA ASP A 7 14.12 66.42 -20.39
C ASP A 7 13.09 65.75 -19.43
N ASP A 8 13.26 64.44 -19.22
CA ASP A 8 12.68 63.52 -18.22
C ASP A 8 11.38 62.74 -18.55
N GLU A 9 11.58 61.41 -18.60
CA GLU A 9 10.60 60.35 -18.76
C GLU A 9 9.85 60.09 -17.44
N GLN A 10 8.57 59.66 -17.52
CA GLN A 10 8.05 58.81 -16.45
C GLN A 10 7.18 57.66 -16.98
N GLU A 11 7.55 56.48 -16.49
CA GLU A 11 7.30 55.16 -17.08
C GLU A 11 5.86 54.65 -16.86
N SER A 12 5.28 53.99 -17.87
CA SER A 12 3.95 53.36 -17.73
C SER A 12 4.06 52.02 -16.99
N MET A 13 3.69 51.99 -15.71
CA MET A 13 3.59 50.73 -14.96
C MET A 13 2.27 49.99 -15.26
N THR A 14 2.19 49.39 -16.45
CA THR A 14 1.14 48.40 -16.75
C THR A 14 1.56 47.06 -16.15
N THR A 15 1.01 46.69 -14.99
CA THR A 15 1.34 45.47 -14.27
C THR A 15 0.93 44.21 -15.05
N LYS A 16 1.86 43.68 -15.86
CA LYS A 16 1.74 42.35 -16.47
C LYS A 16 1.66 41.29 -15.37
N PRO A 17 0.88 40.21 -15.53
CA PRO A 17 0.95 39.07 -14.62
C PRO A 17 2.35 38.44 -14.72
N LEU A 18 2.99 38.21 -13.57
CA LEU A 18 4.27 37.51 -13.46
C LEU A 18 4.09 36.01 -13.74
N LEU A 19 3.94 35.68 -15.03
CA LEU A 19 4.47 34.43 -15.53
C LEU A 19 5.99 34.60 -15.56
N ASN A 20 6.68 33.94 -14.62
CA ASN A 20 8.11 33.68 -14.75
C ASN A 20 8.27 32.73 -15.94
N ASP A 21 8.47 33.30 -17.13
CA ASP A 21 9.11 32.60 -18.24
C ASP A 21 10.62 32.47 -17.94
N ASP A 22 10.92 31.76 -16.84
CA ASP A 22 12.20 31.10 -16.71
C ASP A 22 12.26 30.09 -17.85
N HIS A 23 13.03 30.43 -18.88
CA HIS A 23 13.30 29.58 -20.04
C HIS A 23 14.27 28.44 -19.66
N ASP A 24 13.95 27.79 -18.54
CA ASP A 24 14.62 26.63 -17.98
C ASP A 24 14.58 25.52 -19.04
N CYS A 25 15.76 25.05 -19.45
CA CYS A 25 15.89 24.02 -20.45
C CYS A 25 15.04 22.80 -20.04
N PHE A 26 13.92 22.58 -20.74
CA PHE A 26 12.95 21.51 -20.45
C PHE A 26 13.59 20.13 -20.67
N SER A 27 14.37 19.71 -19.68
CA SER A 27 14.88 18.35 -19.56
C SER A 27 13.67 17.43 -19.53
N ALA A 28 13.55 16.58 -20.56
CA ALA A 28 12.42 15.70 -20.83
C ALA A 28 12.30 14.56 -19.79
N LYS A 29 11.99 14.94 -18.55
CA LYS A 29 11.84 14.10 -17.36
C LYS A 29 10.38 13.71 -17.17
N GLY A 30 10.13 12.43 -16.89
CA GLY A 30 8.81 11.80 -16.95
C GLY A 30 8.57 11.14 -18.31
N GLY A 31 7.31 10.88 -18.65
CA GLY A 31 6.98 10.29 -19.95
C GLY A 31 7.00 8.77 -20.00
N PHE A 32 6.44 8.22 -21.08
CA PHE A 32 6.35 6.78 -21.34
C PHE A 32 7.68 6.03 -21.22
N ARG A 33 8.82 6.68 -21.50
CA ARG A 33 10.17 6.13 -21.36
C ARG A 33 10.49 5.64 -19.94
N THR A 34 9.81 6.17 -18.92
CA THR A 34 9.98 5.77 -17.51
C THR A 34 9.17 4.53 -17.11
N MET A 35 8.09 4.21 -17.84
CA MET A 35 7.15 3.15 -17.47
C MET A 35 7.78 1.76 -17.38
N PRO A 36 8.63 1.30 -18.32
CA PRO A 36 9.23 -0.03 -18.23
C PRO A 36 10.09 -0.20 -16.98
N PHE A 37 10.81 0.84 -16.55
CA PHE A 37 11.66 0.80 -15.35
C PHE A 37 10.84 0.72 -14.07
N ILE A 38 9.74 1.50 -13.98
CA ILE A 38 8.85 1.49 -12.80
C ILE A 38 8.11 0.15 -12.71
N LEU A 39 7.54 -0.33 -13.83
CA LEU A 39 6.80 -1.59 -13.89
C LEU A 39 7.72 -2.81 -13.65
N ALA A 40 8.94 -2.81 -14.19
CA ALA A 40 9.90 -3.89 -13.93
C ALA A 40 10.42 -3.87 -12.48
N ASN A 41 10.66 -2.69 -11.90
CA ASN A 41 11.03 -2.57 -10.48
C ASN A 41 9.91 -3.11 -9.57
N GLU A 42 8.65 -2.73 -9.83
CA GLU A 42 7.51 -3.29 -9.10
C GLU A 42 7.44 -4.80 -9.27
N ALA A 43 7.53 -5.30 -10.50
CA ALA A 43 7.44 -6.72 -10.81
C ALA A 43 8.51 -7.54 -10.08
N PHE A 44 9.78 -7.11 -10.09
CA PHE A 44 10.86 -7.80 -9.39
C PHE A 44 10.74 -7.72 -7.87
N ALA A 45 10.38 -6.55 -7.32
CA ALA A 45 10.15 -6.39 -5.88
C ALA A 45 9.01 -7.29 -5.38
N GLN A 46 7.92 -7.44 -6.16
CA GLN A 46 6.84 -8.37 -5.84
C GLN A 46 7.27 -9.83 -5.96
N VAL A 47 7.97 -10.25 -7.01
CA VAL A 47 8.48 -11.65 -7.12
C VAL A 47 9.33 -12.00 -5.90
N ALA A 48 10.26 -11.11 -5.53
CA ALA A 48 11.16 -11.32 -4.40
C ALA A 48 10.40 -11.40 -3.06
N SER A 49 9.45 -10.49 -2.82
CA SER A 49 8.74 -10.38 -1.53
C SER A 49 7.70 -11.50 -1.33
N TYR A 50 6.87 -11.78 -2.33
CA TYR A 50 5.89 -12.87 -2.26
C TYR A 50 6.56 -14.25 -2.32
N GLY A 51 7.74 -14.35 -2.96
CA GLY A 51 8.49 -15.61 -3.05
C GLY A 51 8.99 -16.13 -1.69
N LEU A 52 9.06 -15.28 -0.67
CA LEU A 52 9.47 -15.67 0.69
C LEU A 52 8.29 -16.18 1.55
N GLN A 53 7.06 -15.75 1.28
CA GLN A 53 5.92 -15.96 2.19
C GLN A 53 5.51 -17.44 2.37
N PRO A 54 5.14 -18.20 1.32
CA PRO A 54 4.44 -19.48 1.51
C PRO A 54 5.35 -20.57 2.10
N SER A 55 6.63 -20.60 1.73
CA SER A 55 7.59 -21.58 2.24
C SER A 55 8.09 -21.27 3.64
N MET A 56 7.84 -20.06 4.17
CA MET A 56 8.45 -19.62 5.43
C MET A 56 8.08 -20.53 6.60
N ILE A 57 6.86 -21.09 6.63
CA ILE A 57 6.45 -22.02 7.68
C ILE A 57 7.30 -23.31 7.67
N LEU A 58 7.76 -23.74 6.49
CA LEU A 58 8.66 -24.88 6.35
C LEU A 58 10.09 -24.53 6.79
N TYR A 59 10.56 -23.30 6.56
CA TYR A 59 11.84 -22.81 7.07
C TYR A 59 11.84 -22.76 8.61
N LEU A 60 10.81 -22.15 9.21
CA LEU A 60 10.67 -22.03 10.66
C LEU A 60 10.57 -23.39 11.38
N THR A 61 9.86 -24.35 10.79
CA THR A 61 9.68 -25.69 11.37
C THR A 61 10.84 -26.65 11.12
N ARG A 62 11.51 -26.58 9.95
CA ARG A 62 12.65 -27.46 9.61
C ARG A 62 14.00 -26.95 10.09
N GLU A 63 14.29 -25.67 9.93
CA GLU A 63 15.64 -25.11 10.17
C GLU A 63 15.76 -24.45 11.54
N TYR A 64 14.69 -23.80 12.01
CA TYR A 64 14.64 -23.16 13.35
C TYR A 64 14.02 -24.06 14.43
N HIS A 65 13.58 -25.26 14.07
CA HIS A 65 12.91 -26.24 14.95
C HIS A 65 11.74 -25.67 15.77
N LEU A 66 11.04 -24.65 15.26
CA LEU A 66 9.92 -24.02 15.96
C LEU A 66 8.65 -24.87 15.85
N ASN A 67 7.90 -24.93 16.95
CA ASN A 67 6.55 -25.50 16.96
C ASN A 67 5.65 -24.81 15.93
N MET A 68 4.79 -25.57 15.25
CA MET A 68 3.93 -25.06 14.16
C MET A 68 3.07 -23.87 14.58
N ALA A 69 2.56 -23.86 15.83
CA ALA A 69 1.81 -22.75 16.40
C ALA A 69 2.67 -21.47 16.52
N THR A 70 3.86 -21.58 17.12
CA THR A 70 4.81 -20.45 17.28
C THR A 70 5.26 -19.90 15.93
N GLY A 71 5.61 -20.78 14.98
CA GLY A 71 5.98 -20.37 13.61
C GLY A 71 4.83 -19.68 12.87
N SER A 72 3.60 -20.18 13.02
CA SER A 72 2.41 -19.55 12.42
C SER A 72 2.12 -18.17 13.02
N ASN A 73 2.30 -17.99 14.33
CA ASN A 73 2.14 -16.69 14.99
C ASN A 73 3.18 -15.66 14.51
N ILE A 74 4.44 -16.07 14.30
CA ILE A 74 5.48 -15.20 13.76
C ILE A 74 5.15 -14.77 12.31
N ILE A 75 4.71 -15.70 11.47
CA ILE A 75 4.31 -15.41 10.08
C ILE A 75 3.06 -14.52 10.03
N PHE A 76 2.10 -14.75 10.93
CA PHE A 76 0.93 -13.88 11.08
C PHE A 76 1.34 -12.45 11.45
N LEU A 77 2.22 -12.27 12.43
CA LEU A 77 2.72 -10.95 12.83
C LEU A 77 3.52 -10.28 11.71
N TRP A 78 4.36 -11.03 10.98
CA TRP A 78 5.09 -10.54 9.81
C TRP A 78 4.14 -10.08 8.69
N SER A 79 3.10 -10.87 8.41
CA SER A 79 2.06 -10.52 7.44
C SER A 79 1.28 -9.27 7.86
N ALA A 80 0.89 -9.17 9.14
CA ALA A 80 0.22 -7.99 9.69
C ALA A 80 1.09 -6.72 9.56
N ALA A 81 2.39 -6.81 9.92
CA ALA A 81 3.34 -5.72 9.74
C ALA A 81 3.50 -5.32 8.26
N THR A 82 3.62 -6.31 7.37
CA THR A 82 3.74 -6.10 5.91
C THR A 82 2.51 -5.41 5.31
N ASN A 83 1.30 -5.73 5.80
CA ASN A 83 0.06 -5.10 5.33
C ASN A 83 -0.20 -3.72 5.96
N PHE A 84 0.30 -3.45 7.17
CA PHE A 84 0.17 -2.15 7.83
C PHE A 84 1.18 -1.12 7.32
N MET A 85 2.40 -1.56 6.98
CA MET A 85 3.50 -0.67 6.60
C MET A 85 3.22 0.26 5.40
N PRO A 86 2.49 -0.13 4.33
CA PRO A 86 2.14 0.79 3.24
C PRO A 86 1.44 2.07 3.70
N LEU A 87 0.64 2.02 4.78
CA LEU A 87 -0.02 3.20 5.34
C LEU A 87 1.00 4.17 5.96
N LEU A 88 1.96 3.65 6.74
CA LEU A 88 3.05 4.46 7.29
C LEU A 88 3.96 5.00 6.18
N GLY A 89 4.27 4.16 5.19
CA GLY A 89 5.06 4.54 4.02
C GLY A 89 4.41 5.69 3.24
N ALA A 90 3.09 5.66 3.04
CA ALA A 90 2.36 6.73 2.37
C ALA A 90 2.40 8.05 3.16
N ILE A 91 2.20 8.02 4.48
CA ILE A 91 2.30 9.21 5.35
C ILE A 91 3.70 9.86 5.23
N VAL A 92 4.76 9.06 5.28
CA VAL A 92 6.14 9.55 5.21
C VAL A 92 6.51 10.01 3.80
N ALA A 93 6.02 9.32 2.76
CA ALA A 93 6.18 9.70 1.36
C ALA A 93 5.53 11.05 1.05
N ASP A 94 4.28 11.24 1.43
CA ASP A 94 3.56 12.47 1.13
C ASP A 94 4.06 13.65 2.00
N SER A 95 4.27 13.46 3.31
CA SER A 95 4.68 14.54 4.23
C SER A 95 6.13 14.99 4.09
N PHE A 96 7.10 14.07 3.91
CA PHE A 96 8.52 14.36 4.14
C PHE A 96 9.45 13.98 2.97
N LEU A 97 9.40 12.72 2.53
CA LEU A 97 10.42 12.18 1.62
C LEU A 97 10.11 12.44 0.14
N GLY A 98 8.83 12.51 -0.23
CA GLY A 98 8.40 12.40 -1.62
C GLY A 98 8.43 10.96 -2.13
N ARG A 99 7.47 10.61 -2.99
CA ARG A 99 7.23 9.24 -3.49
C ARG A 99 8.49 8.56 -4.05
N PHE A 100 9.29 9.25 -4.86
CA PHE A 100 10.54 8.71 -5.41
C PHE A 100 11.54 8.28 -4.32
N ARG A 101 11.75 9.10 -3.28
CA ARG A 101 12.69 8.76 -2.20
C ARG A 101 12.13 7.67 -1.30
N MET A 102 10.81 7.60 -1.09
CA MET A 102 10.19 6.52 -0.34
C MET A 102 10.36 5.16 -1.04
N ILE A 103 10.17 5.10 -2.36
CA ILE A 103 10.40 3.87 -3.15
C ILE A 103 11.88 3.46 -3.04
N LEU A 104 12.82 4.38 -3.25
CA LEU A 104 14.26 4.08 -3.17
C LEU A 104 14.68 3.59 -1.77
N PHE A 105 14.18 4.24 -0.70
CA PHE A 105 14.37 3.78 0.68
C PHE A 105 13.79 2.38 0.89
N GLY A 106 12.56 2.15 0.43
CA GLY A 106 11.91 0.84 0.48
C GLY A 106 12.71 -0.24 -0.24
N CYS A 107 13.27 0.08 -1.42
CA CYS A 107 14.13 -0.82 -2.18
C CYS A 107 15.39 -1.23 -1.40
N VAL A 108 16.11 -0.26 -0.84
CA VAL A 108 17.35 -0.50 -0.08
C VAL A 108 17.07 -1.28 1.22
N ILE A 109 16.02 -0.93 1.95
CA ILE A 109 15.65 -1.61 3.21
C ILE A 109 15.12 -3.03 2.95
N SER A 110 14.36 -3.24 1.87
CA SER A 110 13.91 -4.58 1.46
C SER A 110 15.09 -5.47 1.06
N LEU A 111 16.03 -4.93 0.26
CA LEU A 111 17.27 -5.62 -0.11
C LEU A 111 18.09 -5.99 1.13
N LEU A 112 18.25 -5.08 2.10
CA LEU A 112 18.94 -5.36 3.36
C LEU A 112 18.25 -6.47 4.17
N GLY A 113 16.92 -6.40 4.32
CA GLY A 113 16.15 -7.43 5.03
C GLY A 113 16.25 -8.81 4.39
N MET A 114 16.16 -8.90 3.06
CA MET A 114 16.32 -10.15 2.32
C MET A 114 17.77 -10.66 2.33
N ALA A 115 18.76 -9.77 2.23
CA ALA A 115 20.17 -10.15 2.29
C ALA A 115 20.53 -10.72 3.66
N LEU A 116 20.07 -10.10 4.75
CA LEU A 116 20.24 -10.63 6.11
C LEU A 116 19.58 -12.01 6.28
N LEU A 117 18.35 -12.19 5.78
CA LEU A 117 17.67 -13.49 5.77
C LEU A 117 18.42 -14.55 4.94
N TRP A 118 19.01 -14.16 3.81
CA TRP A 118 19.85 -15.06 3.02
C TRP A 118 21.13 -15.44 3.77
N LEU A 119 21.77 -14.49 4.46
CA LEU A 119 22.91 -14.74 5.33
C LEU A 119 22.58 -15.74 6.47
N THR A 120 21.37 -15.76 7.03
CA THR A 120 20.99 -16.78 8.04
C THR A 120 20.98 -18.20 7.48
N SER A 121 20.76 -18.37 6.18
CA SER A 121 20.84 -19.68 5.50
C SER A 121 22.28 -20.09 5.14
N MET A 122 23.18 -19.12 5.00
CA MET A 122 24.59 -19.34 4.63
C MET A 122 25.51 -19.54 5.84
N ILE A 123 25.29 -18.80 6.93
CA ILE A 123 26.14 -18.84 8.13
C ILE A 123 25.58 -19.90 9.11
N PRO A 124 26.27 -21.03 9.35
CA PRO A 124 25.73 -22.11 10.20
C PRO A 124 25.44 -21.68 11.65
N GLN A 125 26.17 -20.70 12.17
CA GLN A 125 25.98 -20.16 13.53
C GLN A 125 24.73 -19.27 13.67
N ALA A 126 24.17 -18.75 12.56
CA ALA A 126 23.01 -17.87 12.57
C ALA A 126 21.67 -18.63 12.76
N LYS A 127 21.69 -19.96 12.67
CA LYS A 127 20.55 -20.86 12.87
C LYS A 127 20.90 -21.99 13.87
N PRO A 128 19.92 -22.73 14.40
CA PRO A 128 20.19 -23.89 15.25
C PRO A 128 21.09 -24.94 14.57
N PRO A 129 21.89 -25.71 15.34
CA PRO A 129 22.63 -26.83 14.78
C PRO A 129 21.66 -27.88 14.22
N PRO A 130 21.98 -28.53 13.09
CA PRO A 130 21.10 -29.51 12.46
C PRO A 130 20.84 -30.70 13.39
N CYS A 131 19.57 -31.07 13.56
CA CYS A 131 19.22 -32.25 14.34
C CYS A 131 19.48 -33.54 13.56
N HIS A 132 20.34 -34.40 14.09
CA HIS A 132 20.39 -35.80 13.71
C HIS A 132 19.29 -36.59 14.44
N GLU A 133 18.64 -37.52 13.75
CA GLU A 133 17.51 -38.31 14.26
C GLU A 133 17.81 -39.15 15.53
N SER A 134 19.09 -39.34 15.86
CA SER A 134 19.53 -40.03 17.07
C SER A 134 19.27 -39.24 18.36
N ASN A 135 19.04 -37.92 18.30
CA ASN A 135 18.93 -37.07 19.49
C ASN A 135 17.50 -36.53 19.65
N LYS A 136 16.71 -37.13 20.56
CA LYS A 136 15.27 -36.86 20.73
C LYS A 136 14.92 -35.42 21.17
N ASN A 137 15.91 -34.67 21.67
CA ASN A 137 15.75 -33.27 22.06
C ASN A 137 16.55 -32.36 21.11
N CYS A 138 15.90 -31.85 20.06
CA CYS A 138 16.43 -30.73 19.29
C CYS A 138 16.65 -29.52 20.19
N SER A 139 17.82 -28.86 20.07
CA SER A 139 18.01 -27.55 20.68
C SER A 139 17.13 -26.54 19.94
N SER A 140 16.23 -25.89 20.67
CA SER A 140 15.39 -24.81 20.12
C SER A 140 16.23 -23.58 19.76
N ALA A 141 15.68 -22.71 18.91
CA ALA A 141 16.38 -21.49 18.49
C ALA A 141 16.73 -20.57 19.66
N THR A 142 17.99 -20.15 19.71
CA THR A 142 18.49 -19.20 20.71
C THR A 142 17.81 -17.84 20.54
N SER A 143 17.52 -17.13 21.64
CA SER A 143 16.86 -15.82 21.61
C SER A 143 17.50 -14.81 20.63
N PHE A 144 18.83 -14.84 20.48
CA PHE A 144 19.56 -14.03 19.50
C PHE A 144 19.23 -14.40 18.04
N GLN A 145 19.15 -15.70 17.72
CA GLN A 145 18.81 -16.17 16.37
C GLN A 145 17.35 -15.82 16.01
N LEU A 146 16.45 -15.90 16.98
CA LEU A 146 15.06 -15.49 16.81
C LEU A 146 14.94 -13.96 16.66
N PHE A 147 15.69 -13.17 17.42
CA PHE A 147 15.74 -11.71 17.28
C PHE A 147 16.27 -11.27 15.90
N LEU A 148 17.33 -11.93 15.41
CA LEU A 148 17.88 -11.69 14.07
C LEU A 148 16.84 -12.00 12.98
N LEU A 149 16.17 -13.14 13.08
CA LEU A 149 15.10 -13.56 12.15
C LEU A 149 13.92 -12.57 12.14
N CYS A 150 13.43 -12.19 13.32
CA CYS A 150 12.36 -11.20 13.46
C CYS A 150 12.77 -9.82 12.92
N SER A 151 14.05 -9.45 13.05
CA SER A 151 14.60 -8.21 12.47
C SER A 151 14.63 -8.27 10.93
N CYS A 152 14.92 -9.43 10.33
CA CYS A 152 14.81 -9.63 8.87
C CYS A 152 13.35 -9.48 8.40
N PHE A 153 12.38 -10.05 9.12
CA PHE A 153 10.95 -9.88 8.85
C PHE A 153 10.48 -8.42 9.03
N GLY A 154 10.98 -7.72 10.04
CA GLY A 154 10.74 -6.29 10.24
C GLY A 154 11.26 -5.44 9.08
N LEU A 155 12.53 -5.63 8.70
CA LEU A 155 13.16 -4.89 7.59
C LEU A 155 12.48 -5.17 6.25
N THR A 156 12.16 -6.43 5.93
CA THR A 156 11.40 -6.76 4.70
C THR A 156 10.00 -6.14 4.70
N SER A 157 9.32 -6.09 5.85
CA SER A 157 8.03 -5.38 5.99
C SER A 157 8.17 -3.88 5.71
N ILE A 158 9.16 -3.21 6.33
CA ILE A 158 9.48 -1.79 6.15
C ILE A 158 9.77 -1.50 4.67
N GLY A 159 10.60 -2.34 4.05
CA GLY A 159 11.00 -2.23 2.66
C GLY A 159 9.83 -2.35 1.68
N PHE A 160 9.07 -3.45 1.79
CA PHE A 160 7.90 -3.72 0.94
C PHE A 160 6.84 -2.62 1.08
N GLY A 161 6.52 -2.21 2.31
CA GLY A 161 5.57 -1.12 2.55
C GLY A 161 6.01 0.20 1.92
N GLY A 162 7.31 0.53 1.98
CA GLY A 162 7.85 1.72 1.33
C GLY A 162 7.66 1.72 -0.19
N ILE A 163 7.92 0.59 -0.85
CA ILE A 163 7.73 0.44 -2.30
C ILE A 163 6.24 0.54 -2.65
N THR A 164 5.42 -0.35 -2.09
CA THR A 164 3.99 -0.49 -2.45
C THR A 164 3.16 0.75 -2.11
N SER A 165 3.53 1.51 -1.07
CA SER A 165 2.85 2.77 -0.72
C SER A 165 2.84 3.83 -1.83
N SER A 166 3.88 3.83 -2.66
CA SER A 166 4.22 4.96 -3.53
C SER A 166 4.37 4.60 -4.99
N SER A 167 4.66 3.32 -5.32
CA SER A 167 4.99 2.85 -6.68
C SER A 167 3.90 3.16 -7.72
N LEU A 168 2.65 2.74 -7.46
CA LEU A 168 1.50 2.97 -8.33
C LEU A 168 1.23 4.46 -8.59
N ALA A 169 1.26 5.27 -7.53
CA ALA A 169 1.01 6.70 -7.60
C ALA A 169 2.16 7.43 -8.34
N PHE A 170 3.40 7.04 -8.08
CA PHE A 170 4.58 7.59 -8.75
C PHE A 170 4.59 7.33 -10.26
N GLY A 171 4.15 6.14 -10.70
CA GLY A 171 3.98 5.83 -12.12
C GLY A 171 2.86 6.64 -12.77
N ALA A 172 1.72 6.80 -12.08
CA ALA A 172 0.65 7.70 -12.53
C ALA A 172 1.14 9.16 -12.70
N ASP A 173 1.94 9.67 -11.75
CA ASP A 173 2.53 11.01 -11.82
C ASP A 173 3.43 11.20 -13.07
N GLN A 174 4.21 10.17 -13.45
CA GLN A 174 5.06 10.22 -14.66
C GLN A 174 4.23 10.36 -15.94
N LEU A 175 3.05 9.75 -15.96
CA LEU A 175 2.15 9.69 -17.11
C LEU A 175 1.31 10.96 -17.23
N GLN A 176 0.84 11.51 -16.12
CA GLN A 176 0.04 12.74 -16.10
C GLN A 176 0.83 13.95 -16.64
N LYS A 177 2.16 13.97 -16.46
CA LYS A 177 3.04 14.95 -17.11
C LYS A 177 3.25 14.68 -18.61
N ALA A 178 3.08 13.44 -19.06
CA ALA A 178 3.40 13.00 -20.41
C ALA A 178 2.30 13.30 -21.42
N GLY A 179 1.04 13.11 -21.03
CA GLY A 179 -0.10 13.31 -21.90
C GLY A 179 -0.74 14.68 -21.71
N GLY A 180 -1.09 15.31 -22.83
CA GLY A 180 -2.05 16.41 -22.85
C GLY A 180 -3.47 15.92 -22.64
N HIS A 181 -4.41 16.44 -23.45
CA HIS A 181 -5.86 16.30 -23.27
C HIS A 181 -6.44 14.87 -23.24
N ASN A 182 -5.65 13.81 -23.47
CA ASN A 182 -6.12 12.42 -23.58
C ASN A 182 -5.61 11.47 -22.46
N ASN A 183 -5.37 12.01 -21.26
CA ASN A 183 -4.74 11.27 -20.14
C ASN A 183 -5.54 10.06 -19.62
N GLY A 184 -6.88 10.08 -19.68
CA GLY A 184 -7.73 9.07 -19.04
C GLY A 184 -7.48 7.63 -19.51
N ARG A 185 -7.61 7.38 -20.82
CA ARG A 185 -7.44 6.04 -21.41
C ARG A 185 -6.04 5.47 -21.22
N VAL A 186 -5.03 6.34 -21.22
CA VAL A 186 -3.63 5.93 -21.05
C VAL A 186 -3.37 5.51 -19.60
N LEU A 187 -3.93 6.26 -18.64
CA LEU A 187 -3.84 5.95 -17.22
C LEU A 187 -4.58 4.66 -16.85
N GLU A 188 -5.75 4.41 -17.45
CA GLU A 188 -6.50 3.15 -17.33
C GLU A 188 -5.69 1.95 -17.86
N SER A 189 -5.04 2.11 -19.02
CA SER A 189 -4.14 1.10 -19.59
C SER A 189 -2.92 0.84 -18.69
N TYR A 190 -2.33 1.89 -18.11
CA TYR A 190 -1.24 1.76 -17.13
C TYR A 190 -1.68 0.96 -15.89
N PHE A 191 -2.83 1.27 -15.29
CA PHE A 191 -3.35 0.51 -14.15
C PHE A 191 -3.64 -0.96 -14.53
N SER A 192 -4.19 -1.20 -15.72
CA SER A 192 -4.44 -2.56 -16.23
C SER A 192 -3.14 -3.37 -16.36
N TRP A 193 -2.09 -2.79 -16.95
CA TRP A 193 -0.77 -3.42 -17.06
C TRP A 193 -0.07 -3.60 -15.70
N TYR A 194 -0.21 -2.65 -14.78
CA TYR A 194 0.31 -2.76 -13.42
C TYR A 194 -0.28 -3.97 -12.69
N TYR A 195 -1.62 -4.12 -12.69
CA TYR A 195 -2.27 -5.26 -12.05
C TYR A 195 -1.98 -6.60 -12.75
N ALA A 196 -1.88 -6.60 -14.09
CA ALA A 196 -1.50 -7.79 -14.84
C ALA A 196 -0.06 -8.26 -14.50
N LEU A 197 0.91 -7.34 -14.50
CA LEU A 197 2.29 -7.65 -14.13
C LEU A 197 2.43 -8.07 -12.67
N SER A 198 1.75 -7.37 -11.75
CA SER A 198 1.67 -7.75 -10.33
C SER A 198 1.16 -9.19 -10.15
N THR A 199 0.06 -9.55 -10.84
CA THR A 199 -0.50 -10.91 -10.81
C THR A 199 0.48 -11.95 -11.34
N ILE A 200 1.14 -11.67 -12.46
CA ILE A 200 2.15 -12.55 -13.06
C ILE A 200 3.35 -12.72 -12.11
N SER A 201 3.81 -11.64 -11.47
CA SER A 201 4.88 -11.67 -10.46
C SER A 201 4.54 -12.58 -9.27
N VAL A 202 3.32 -12.50 -8.73
CA VAL A 202 2.89 -13.38 -7.62
C VAL A 202 2.82 -14.85 -8.06
N LEU A 203 2.38 -15.13 -9.29
CA LEU A 203 2.36 -16.49 -9.82
C LEU A 203 3.77 -17.06 -10.02
N ILE A 204 4.71 -16.26 -10.55
CA ILE A 204 6.13 -16.64 -10.69
C ILE A 204 6.77 -16.85 -9.31
N ALA A 205 6.45 -16.01 -8.32
CA ALA A 205 6.90 -16.17 -6.95
C ALA A 205 6.46 -17.51 -6.35
N TYR A 206 5.16 -17.79 -6.36
CA TYR A 206 4.60 -19.01 -5.75
C TYR A 206 4.97 -20.29 -6.50
N THR A 207 5.45 -20.21 -7.75
CA THR A 207 5.94 -21.36 -8.52
C THR A 207 7.46 -21.46 -8.48
N CYS A 208 8.18 -20.60 -9.21
CA CYS A 208 9.62 -20.70 -9.44
C CYS A 208 10.45 -20.51 -8.16
N ILE A 209 10.13 -19.49 -7.34
CA ILE A 209 10.93 -19.19 -6.13
C ILE A 209 10.69 -20.26 -5.06
N VAL A 210 9.43 -20.67 -4.86
CA VAL A 210 9.07 -21.74 -3.92
C VAL A 210 9.69 -23.08 -4.33
N TYR A 211 9.69 -23.41 -5.63
CA TYR A 211 10.39 -24.59 -6.15
C TYR A 211 11.89 -24.55 -5.86
N ALA A 212 12.55 -23.40 -6.07
CA ALA A 212 13.96 -23.25 -5.71
C ALA A 212 14.20 -23.42 -4.19
N GLN A 213 13.31 -22.92 -3.34
CA GLN A 213 13.42 -23.07 -1.87
C GLN A 213 13.23 -24.51 -1.40
N GLU A 214 12.19 -25.22 -1.87
CA GLU A 214 11.89 -26.58 -1.42
C GLU A 214 12.75 -27.66 -2.11
N SER A 215 13.18 -27.46 -3.35
CA SER A 215 13.90 -28.48 -4.14
C SER A 215 15.40 -28.21 -4.34
N LEU A 216 15.84 -26.95 -4.39
CA LEU A 216 17.27 -26.57 -4.48
C LEU A 216 17.85 -26.11 -3.13
N GLY A 217 17.01 -26.01 -2.10
CA GLY A 217 17.38 -25.64 -0.74
C GLY A 217 17.39 -24.13 -0.48
N TRP A 218 17.28 -23.78 0.80
CA TRP A 218 17.12 -22.40 1.29
C TRP A 218 18.22 -21.44 0.83
N GLN A 219 19.46 -21.93 0.71
CA GLN A 219 20.61 -21.15 0.25
C GLN A 219 20.43 -20.60 -1.17
N VAL A 220 19.91 -21.41 -2.09
CA VAL A 220 19.59 -20.97 -3.45
C VAL A 220 18.26 -20.22 -3.47
N GLY A 221 17.26 -20.74 -2.77
CA GLY A 221 15.89 -20.21 -2.76
C GLY A 221 15.72 -18.82 -2.12
N PHE A 222 16.61 -18.39 -1.21
CA PHE A 222 16.65 -17.01 -0.70
C PHE A 222 17.63 -16.11 -1.49
N GLY A 223 18.65 -16.69 -2.13
CA GLY A 223 19.57 -15.93 -2.99
C GLY A 223 18.89 -15.34 -4.23
N ILE A 224 17.94 -16.06 -4.84
CA ILE A 224 17.22 -15.57 -6.04
C ILE A 224 16.41 -14.28 -5.72
N PRO A 225 15.55 -14.21 -4.67
CA PRO A 225 14.93 -12.97 -4.22
C PRO A 225 15.91 -11.81 -3.99
N VAL A 226 17.06 -12.05 -3.35
CA VAL A 226 18.08 -11.02 -3.12
C VAL A 226 18.62 -10.47 -4.44
N MET A 227 18.93 -11.33 -5.41
CA MET A 227 19.46 -10.91 -6.71
C MET A 227 18.41 -10.17 -7.55
N LEU A 228 17.14 -10.58 -7.51
CA LEU A 228 16.03 -9.85 -8.13
C LEU A 228 15.84 -8.47 -7.49
N MET A 229 15.90 -8.38 -6.17
CA MET A 229 15.75 -7.12 -5.44
C MET A 229 16.95 -6.17 -5.67
N LEU A 230 18.15 -6.71 -5.80
CA LEU A 230 19.35 -5.96 -6.18
C LEU A 230 19.20 -5.39 -7.59
N LEU A 231 18.80 -6.22 -8.56
CA LEU A 231 18.53 -5.78 -9.94
C LEU A 231 17.44 -4.71 -10.00
N SER A 232 16.37 -4.87 -9.22
CA SER A 232 15.29 -3.88 -9.06
C SER A 232 15.85 -2.54 -8.59
N THR A 233 16.62 -2.55 -7.50
CA THR A 233 17.21 -1.35 -6.88
C THR A 233 18.20 -0.65 -7.80
N LEU A 234 19.04 -1.40 -8.52
CA LEU A 234 19.98 -0.87 -9.52
C LEU A 234 19.22 -0.26 -10.72
N SER A 235 18.23 -0.97 -11.28
CA SER A 235 17.41 -0.46 -12.38
C SER A 235 16.70 0.85 -12.02
N PHE A 236 16.07 0.90 -10.85
CA PHE A 236 15.34 2.09 -10.40
C PHE A 236 16.26 3.28 -10.08
N SER A 237 17.44 3.04 -9.53
CA SER A 237 18.43 4.10 -9.25
C SER A 237 19.13 4.62 -10.51
N LEU A 238 19.46 3.75 -11.48
CA LEU A 238 20.01 4.17 -12.78
C LEU A 238 19.01 4.99 -13.59
N ALA A 239 17.72 4.63 -13.56
CA ALA A 239 16.65 5.40 -14.20
C ALA A 239 16.33 6.74 -13.50
N SER A 240 16.97 7.06 -12.36
CA SER A 240 16.61 8.20 -11.52
C SER A 240 16.77 9.58 -12.16
N HIS A 241 17.56 9.72 -13.23
CA HIS A 241 17.67 10.96 -14.01
C HIS A 241 16.45 11.16 -14.95
N LEU A 242 15.82 10.06 -15.40
CA LEU A 242 14.68 10.09 -16.32
C LEU A 242 13.36 10.46 -15.61
N TYR A 243 13.26 10.23 -14.31
CA TYR A 243 12.02 10.45 -13.56
C TYR A 243 11.73 11.93 -13.25
N PHE A 244 10.46 12.30 -13.39
CA PHE A 244 9.87 13.49 -12.79
C PHE A 244 9.57 13.23 -11.32
N LYS A 245 9.99 14.15 -10.44
CA LYS A 245 9.90 13.97 -8.99
C LYS A 245 9.06 15.11 -8.41
N LEU A 246 7.80 14.81 -8.07
CA LEU A 246 6.96 15.77 -7.35
C LEU A 246 7.55 16.05 -5.96
N LYS A 247 7.43 17.31 -5.53
CA LYS A 247 7.70 17.70 -4.14
C LYS A 247 6.56 17.19 -3.24
N ALA A 248 6.92 16.80 -2.02
CA ALA A 248 5.98 16.51 -0.94
C ALA A 248 4.93 17.63 -0.78
N LYS A 249 3.68 17.25 -0.51
CA LYS A 249 2.57 18.13 -0.14
C LYS A 249 2.10 17.77 1.27
N SER A 250 1.38 18.67 1.95
CA SER A 250 0.72 18.32 3.21
C SER A 250 -0.04 16.99 3.06
N SER A 251 0.18 16.03 3.95
CA SER A 251 -0.47 14.73 3.82
C SER A 251 -1.90 14.80 4.33
N LEU A 252 -2.82 14.17 3.60
CA LEU A 252 -4.24 14.12 3.94
C LEU A 252 -4.50 13.59 5.35
N ILE A 253 -3.63 12.71 5.86
CA ILE A 253 -3.71 12.15 7.20
C ILE A 253 -3.30 13.17 8.28
N VAL A 254 -2.34 14.07 8.02
CA VAL A 254 -2.04 15.19 8.91
C VAL A 254 -3.21 16.17 8.97
N GLU A 255 -3.88 16.43 7.84
CA GLU A 255 -5.08 17.28 7.81
C GLU A 255 -6.27 16.65 8.58
N MET A 256 -6.43 15.33 8.51
CA MET A 256 -7.40 14.60 9.33
C MET A 256 -7.08 14.65 10.83
N LEU A 257 -5.80 14.54 11.20
CA LEU A 257 -5.34 14.69 12.58
C LEU A 257 -5.52 16.13 13.09
N GLN A 258 -5.28 17.14 12.25
CA GLN A 258 -5.57 18.54 12.53
C GLN A 258 -7.05 18.73 12.88
N VAL A 259 -7.98 18.21 12.06
CA VAL A 259 -9.43 18.28 12.36
C VAL A 259 -9.76 17.59 13.69
N ALA A 260 -9.19 16.42 13.97
CA ALA A 260 -9.42 15.70 15.22
C ALA A 260 -8.91 16.49 16.45
N VAL A 261 -7.71 17.09 16.36
CA VAL A 261 -7.12 17.90 17.43
C VAL A 261 -7.84 19.24 17.59
N ALA A 262 -8.18 19.94 16.51
CA ALA A 262 -8.91 21.21 16.54
C ALA A 262 -10.31 21.04 17.12
N SER A 263 -11.06 20.01 16.71
CA SER A 263 -12.37 19.70 17.30
C SER A 263 -12.29 19.28 18.77
N TYR A 264 -11.24 18.55 19.18
CA TYR A 264 -10.99 18.23 20.59
C TYR A 264 -10.62 19.45 21.43
N ARG A 265 -9.74 20.33 20.93
CA ARG A 265 -9.41 21.62 21.59
C ARG A 265 -10.67 22.48 21.76
N LYS A 266 -11.51 22.56 20.72
CA LYS A 266 -12.78 23.29 20.71
C LYS A 266 -13.95 22.52 21.39
N ARG A 267 -13.71 21.39 22.08
CA ARG A 267 -14.78 20.53 22.67
C ARG A 267 -15.72 21.26 23.62
N HIS A 268 -15.21 22.25 24.36
CA HIS A 268 -15.96 22.96 25.41
C HIS A 268 -16.92 24.04 24.89
N ILE A 269 -16.86 24.39 23.59
CA ILE A 269 -17.76 25.38 23.00
C ILE A 269 -19.13 24.76 22.79
N GLU A 270 -20.18 25.34 23.37
CA GLU A 270 -21.55 24.89 23.17
C GLU A 270 -22.04 25.26 21.76
N LEU A 271 -22.45 24.25 21.00
CA LEU A 271 -23.16 24.43 19.72
C LEU A 271 -24.62 24.76 20.02
N SER A 272 -24.92 26.02 20.36
CA SER A 272 -26.30 26.45 20.59
C SER A 272 -27.10 26.42 19.28
N THR A 273 -28.22 25.72 19.32
CA THR A 273 -29.06 25.41 18.14
C THR A 273 -29.65 26.66 17.47
N GLU A 274 -29.66 27.82 18.12
CA GLU A 274 -30.32 29.05 17.63
C GLU A 274 -29.40 30.12 17.02
N ARG A 275 -28.06 29.96 16.99
CA ARG A 275 -27.18 30.99 16.40
C ARG A 275 -27.00 30.77 14.88
N SER A 276 -28.03 31.13 14.11
CA SER A 276 -28.27 30.82 12.69
C SER A 276 -27.27 31.31 11.63
N LYS A 277 -26.07 31.80 12.01
CA LYS A 277 -25.00 32.26 11.09
C LYS A 277 -23.63 32.03 11.71
N LEU A 278 -23.19 30.78 11.78
CA LEU A 278 -21.81 30.48 12.18
C LEU A 278 -20.86 30.72 11.01
N LEU A 279 -19.78 31.45 11.26
CA LEU A 279 -18.77 31.75 10.25
C LEU A 279 -17.79 30.57 10.15
N CYS A 280 -17.85 29.82 9.05
CA CYS A 280 -16.99 28.67 8.85
C CYS A 280 -15.84 28.97 7.88
N HIS A 281 -14.66 28.43 8.19
CA HIS A 281 -13.49 28.59 7.33
C HIS A 281 -13.61 27.75 6.06
N HIS A 282 -13.46 28.41 4.90
CA HIS A 282 -13.51 27.76 3.60
C HIS A 282 -12.33 28.25 2.74
N HIS A 283 -11.93 27.44 1.75
CA HIS A 283 -10.79 27.72 0.88
C HIS A 283 -10.95 28.95 -0.04
N ARG A 284 -12.06 29.69 0.07
CA ARG A 284 -12.34 30.95 -0.66
C ARG A 284 -12.69 32.11 0.30
N GLY A 285 -12.21 32.03 1.54
CA GLY A 285 -12.58 32.95 2.62
C GLY A 285 -13.73 32.45 3.50
N PRO A 286 -14.14 33.23 4.50
CA PRO A 286 -15.18 32.85 5.44
C PRO A 286 -16.55 32.71 4.74
N SER A 287 -17.28 31.64 5.02
CA SER A 287 -18.60 31.37 4.42
C SER A 287 -19.62 30.91 5.45
N ILE A 288 -20.88 31.29 5.25
CA ILE A 288 -22.02 30.77 6.01
C ILE A 288 -22.42 29.45 5.37
N CYS A 289 -21.92 28.35 5.92
CA CYS A 289 -22.25 26.99 5.49
C CYS A 289 -22.77 26.20 6.68
N LEU A 290 -23.74 25.29 6.48
CA LEU A 290 -24.14 24.31 7.47
C LEU A 290 -23.34 23.02 7.22
N PRO A 291 -22.34 22.67 8.06
CA PRO A 291 -21.67 21.38 7.95
C PRO A 291 -22.66 20.26 8.31
N SER A 292 -22.41 19.04 7.85
CA SER A 292 -23.34 17.92 8.04
C SER A 292 -23.69 17.71 9.52
N GLU A 293 -25.00 17.57 9.79
CA GLU A 293 -25.58 17.24 11.10
C GLU A 293 -25.07 15.91 11.69
N LYS A 294 -24.49 15.03 10.88
CA LYS A 294 -23.88 13.77 11.34
C LYS A 294 -22.47 14.05 11.86
N LEU A 295 -22.18 13.57 13.08
CA LEU A 295 -20.93 13.82 13.82
C LEU A 295 -20.68 15.32 14.13
N ARG A 296 -21.71 16.02 14.65
CA ARG A 296 -21.68 17.48 14.96
C ARG A 296 -20.45 17.95 15.76
N PHE A 297 -19.83 17.10 16.58
CA PHE A 297 -18.65 17.45 17.36
C PHE A 297 -17.43 17.82 16.49
N LEU A 298 -17.31 17.27 15.27
CA LEU A 298 -16.24 17.62 14.34
C LEU A 298 -16.43 19.00 13.70
N ASN A 299 -17.68 19.50 13.64
CA ASN A 299 -17.99 20.83 13.12
C ASN A 299 -17.25 21.91 13.92
N LYS A 300 -16.93 21.63 15.20
CA LYS A 300 -16.17 22.54 16.06
C LYS A 300 -14.79 22.91 15.51
N ALA A 301 -14.17 22.06 14.66
CA ALA A 301 -12.88 22.35 14.05
C ALA A 301 -12.91 23.50 13.02
N CYS A 302 -14.04 23.71 12.31
CA CYS A 302 -14.16 24.74 11.28
C CYS A 302 -14.87 26.02 11.74
N ILE A 303 -15.13 26.16 13.05
CA ILE A 303 -15.69 27.37 13.67
C ILE A 303 -14.60 28.42 13.84
N ILE A 304 -14.80 29.59 13.24
CA ILE A 304 -14.04 30.81 13.56
C ILE A 304 -14.63 31.38 14.86
N LEU A 305 -13.78 31.58 15.87
CA LEU A 305 -14.15 32.20 17.15
C LEU A 305 -13.78 33.68 17.11
N ASP A 306 -12.51 33.97 16.83
CA ASP A 306 -11.92 35.30 16.82
C ASP A 306 -11.27 35.56 15.45
N PRO A 307 -11.91 36.31 14.52
CA PRO A 307 -11.39 36.51 13.16
C PRO A 307 -9.96 37.07 13.10
N GLU A 308 -9.58 37.93 14.04
CA GLU A 308 -8.25 38.57 14.11
C GLU A 308 -7.14 37.62 14.61
N LYS A 309 -7.50 36.47 15.17
CA LYS A 309 -6.56 35.52 15.79
C LYS A 309 -6.56 34.15 15.11
N ASP A 310 -7.72 33.73 14.61
CA ASP A 310 -7.88 32.46 13.90
C ASP A 310 -7.51 32.58 12.41
N LEU A 311 -7.47 33.79 11.85
CA LEU A 311 -7.14 34.05 10.44
C LEU A 311 -5.90 34.94 10.28
N THR A 312 -5.13 34.69 9.23
CA THR A 312 -4.12 35.64 8.71
C THR A 312 -4.80 36.75 7.91
N THR A 313 -4.04 37.80 7.56
CA THR A 313 -4.48 38.90 6.67
C THR A 313 -5.03 38.41 5.32
N ASP A 314 -4.61 37.23 4.86
CA ASP A 314 -5.01 36.63 3.59
C ASP A 314 -6.27 35.75 3.73
N GLY A 315 -6.89 35.69 4.92
CA GLY A 315 -8.05 34.87 5.21
C GLY A 315 -7.76 33.36 5.33
N THR A 316 -6.49 32.97 5.42
CA THR A 316 -6.08 31.57 5.70
C THR A 316 -6.00 31.31 7.20
N ALA A 317 -6.11 30.05 7.64
CA ALA A 317 -6.06 29.71 9.06
C ALA A 317 -4.67 30.01 9.67
N ALA A 318 -4.63 30.73 10.79
CA ALA A 318 -3.39 31.13 11.46
C ALA A 318 -2.66 29.94 12.13
N ASP A 319 -3.40 28.97 12.67
CA ASP A 319 -2.88 27.65 13.09
C ASP A 319 -3.80 26.54 12.51
N PRO A 320 -3.30 25.70 11.57
CA PRO A 320 -4.04 24.55 11.06
C PRO A 320 -4.50 23.55 12.14
N TRP A 321 -3.85 23.53 13.32
CA TRP A 321 -4.23 22.69 14.47
C TRP A 321 -5.27 23.34 15.40
N SER A 322 -5.75 24.55 15.08
CA SER A 322 -6.82 25.25 15.83
C SER A 322 -8.04 25.58 14.96
N LEU A 323 -7.83 25.81 13.66
CA LEU A 323 -8.89 26.07 12.67
C LEU A 323 -8.63 25.25 11.40
N CYS A 324 -9.64 24.48 10.97
CA CYS A 324 -9.59 23.67 9.75
C CYS A 324 -10.71 24.09 8.78
N THR A 325 -10.56 23.74 7.50
CA THR A 325 -11.61 24.01 6.49
C THR A 325 -12.81 23.08 6.63
N VAL A 326 -13.99 23.53 6.18
CA VAL A 326 -15.20 22.67 6.11
C VAL A 326 -14.97 21.39 5.30
N ASN A 327 -14.18 21.45 4.22
CA ASN A 327 -13.90 20.28 3.37
C ASN A 327 -13.15 19.19 4.14
N GLN A 328 -12.06 19.55 4.85
CA GLN A 328 -11.30 18.61 5.69
C GLN A 328 -12.18 17.97 6.78
N VAL A 329 -13.16 18.72 7.31
CA VAL A 329 -14.13 18.21 8.28
C VAL A 329 -15.08 17.17 7.65
N GLU A 330 -15.64 17.45 6.47
CA GLU A 330 -16.52 16.51 5.77
C GLU A 330 -15.77 15.27 5.21
N ASP A 331 -14.51 15.42 4.82
CA ASP A 331 -13.64 14.30 4.42
C ASP A 331 -13.41 13.34 5.59
N LEU A 332 -13.01 13.86 6.77
CA LEU A 332 -12.85 13.04 7.97
C LEU A 332 -14.18 12.37 8.38
N LYS A 333 -15.30 13.10 8.36
CA LYS A 333 -16.63 12.51 8.61
C LYS A 333 -16.96 11.38 7.66
N SER A 334 -16.58 11.51 6.39
CA SER A 334 -16.84 10.50 5.36
C SER A 334 -16.05 9.23 5.63
N ILE A 335 -14.79 9.35 6.05
CA ILE A 335 -13.95 8.22 6.46
C ILE A 335 -14.50 7.55 7.73
N LEU A 336 -14.87 8.31 8.76
CA LEU A 336 -15.44 7.77 10.00
C LEU A 336 -16.74 6.98 9.76
N LYS A 337 -17.55 7.35 8.75
CA LYS A 337 -18.74 6.58 8.33
C LYS A 337 -18.39 5.24 7.64
N VAL A 338 -17.18 5.10 7.09
CA VAL A 338 -16.70 3.88 6.42
C VAL A 338 -16.03 2.92 7.41
N ILE A 339 -15.46 3.40 8.52
CA ILE A 339 -14.79 2.55 9.52
C ILE A 339 -15.65 1.34 9.97
N PRO A 340 -16.94 1.46 10.32
CA PRO A 340 -17.74 0.30 10.73
C PRO A 340 -17.87 -0.79 9.64
N LEU A 341 -17.96 -0.38 8.37
CA LEU A 341 -18.00 -1.30 7.23
C LEU A 341 -16.64 -1.98 7.02
N TRP A 342 -15.55 -1.26 7.24
CA TRP A 342 -14.19 -1.81 7.18
C TRP A 342 -13.90 -2.78 8.34
N SER A 343 -14.35 -2.46 9.56
CA SER A 343 -14.23 -3.34 10.73
C SER A 343 -14.96 -4.68 10.53
N ALA A 344 -16.13 -4.70 9.89
CA ALA A 344 -16.80 -5.94 9.50
C ALA A 344 -15.95 -6.81 8.53
N GLY A 345 -15.09 -6.18 7.73
CA GLY A 345 -14.12 -6.85 6.86
C GLY A 345 -12.95 -7.52 7.61
N MET A 346 -12.67 -7.18 8.87
CA MET A 346 -11.56 -7.77 9.62
C MET A 346 -11.68 -9.29 9.77
N ILE A 347 -12.90 -9.80 9.97
CA ILE A 347 -13.17 -11.24 10.13
C ILE A 347 -12.78 -12.02 8.86
N MET A 348 -13.06 -11.44 7.68
CA MET A 348 -12.62 -11.98 6.38
C MET A 348 -11.09 -12.02 6.28
N SER A 349 -10.39 -10.98 6.74
CA SER A 349 -8.93 -10.92 6.74
C SER A 349 -8.29 -11.98 7.65
N VAL A 350 -8.88 -12.24 8.83
CA VAL A 350 -8.43 -13.31 9.74
C VAL A 350 -8.50 -14.69 9.06
N ASN A 351 -9.60 -14.99 8.36
CA ASN A 351 -9.74 -16.27 7.65
C ASN A 351 -8.69 -16.45 6.54
N ASN A 352 -8.35 -15.38 5.79
CA ASN A 352 -7.30 -15.43 4.76
C ASN A 352 -5.88 -15.53 5.32
N SER A 353 -5.66 -15.14 6.58
CA SER A 353 -4.32 -15.14 7.20
C SER A 353 -3.77 -16.53 7.55
N GLN A 354 -4.58 -17.59 7.45
CA GLN A 354 -4.25 -18.96 7.84
C GLN A 354 -3.40 -19.75 6.82
N LEU A 355 -2.79 -19.07 5.83
CA LEU A 355 -1.99 -19.68 4.75
C LEU A 355 -0.97 -20.73 5.23
N SER A 356 -0.33 -20.51 6.37
CA SER A 356 0.62 -21.46 7.00
C SER A 356 0.02 -22.85 7.20
N PHE A 357 -1.24 -22.96 7.64
CA PHE A 357 -1.91 -24.24 7.83
C PHE A 357 -2.21 -24.94 6.50
N SER A 358 -2.57 -24.18 5.45
CA SER A 358 -2.79 -24.75 4.11
C SER A 358 -1.51 -25.37 3.54
N VAL A 359 -0.34 -24.77 3.80
CA VAL A 359 0.97 -25.32 3.37
C VAL A 359 1.36 -26.54 4.19
N LEU A 360 1.11 -26.54 5.51
CA LEU A 360 1.33 -27.70 6.37
C LEU A 360 0.42 -28.89 5.98
N GLN A 361 -0.84 -28.63 5.59
CA GLN A 361 -1.76 -29.63 5.07
C GLN A 361 -1.32 -30.12 3.68
N ALA A 362 -0.92 -29.23 2.77
CA ALA A 362 -0.42 -29.63 1.45
C ALA A 362 0.80 -30.57 1.57
N LYS A 363 1.65 -30.37 2.57
CA LYS A 363 2.82 -31.23 2.85
C LYS A 363 2.44 -32.68 3.19
N SER A 364 1.30 -32.95 3.81
CA SER A 364 0.83 -34.32 4.11
C SER A 364 -0.01 -34.94 2.98
N MET A 365 -0.38 -34.17 1.95
CA MET A 365 -1.09 -34.65 0.77
C MET A 365 -0.12 -35.19 -0.29
N ASN A 366 -0.63 -36.08 -1.16
CA ASN A 366 0.12 -36.54 -2.33
C ASN A 366 0.23 -35.40 -3.37
N ARG A 367 1.43 -34.85 -3.55
CA ARG A 367 1.74 -33.74 -4.46
C ARG A 367 2.42 -34.18 -5.77
N LYS A 368 2.47 -35.49 -6.06
CA LYS A 368 3.13 -36.01 -7.27
C LYS A 368 2.31 -35.72 -8.53
N PHE A 369 2.92 -35.03 -9.48
CA PHE A 369 2.35 -34.71 -10.78
C PHE A 369 3.06 -35.56 -11.86
N GLY A 370 2.60 -36.80 -12.01
CA GLY A 370 3.31 -37.81 -12.81
C GLY A 370 4.50 -38.45 -12.05
N PRO A 371 5.37 -39.19 -12.75
CA PRO A 371 6.42 -40.00 -12.12
C PRO A 371 7.62 -39.19 -11.60
N ASN A 372 7.94 -38.06 -12.24
CA ASN A 372 9.23 -37.36 -12.09
C ASN A 372 9.13 -35.98 -11.39
N PHE A 373 7.93 -35.51 -11.04
CA PHE A 373 7.73 -34.18 -10.46
C PHE A 373 6.84 -34.25 -9.22
N GLU A 374 7.31 -33.67 -8.12
CA GLU A 374 6.52 -33.44 -6.92
C GLU A 374 6.37 -31.93 -6.71
N MET A 375 5.13 -31.45 -6.70
CA MET A 375 4.85 -30.02 -6.57
C MET A 375 5.21 -29.54 -5.15
N PRO A 376 5.96 -28.44 -4.97
CA PRO A 376 6.24 -27.86 -3.65
C PRO A 376 4.98 -27.56 -2.84
N ALA A 377 5.02 -27.75 -1.52
CA ALA A 377 3.83 -27.57 -0.67
C ALA A 377 3.42 -26.09 -0.56
N GLY A 378 4.40 -25.17 -0.55
CA GLY A 378 4.15 -23.73 -0.60
C GLY A 378 3.44 -23.29 -1.90
N SER A 379 3.70 -23.98 -3.01
CA SER A 379 3.17 -23.64 -4.32
C SER A 379 1.67 -23.87 -4.45
N CYS A 380 1.04 -24.64 -3.56
CA CYS A 380 -0.41 -24.79 -3.54
C CYS A 380 -1.15 -23.45 -3.37
N SER A 381 -0.48 -22.44 -2.80
CA SER A 381 -0.96 -21.05 -2.71
C SER A 381 -1.26 -20.43 -4.09
N MET A 382 -0.63 -20.90 -5.17
CA MET A 382 -0.89 -20.42 -6.54
C MET A 382 -2.35 -20.67 -6.97
N PHE A 383 -2.98 -21.75 -6.51
CA PHE A 383 -4.36 -22.08 -6.90
C PHE A 383 -5.36 -21.06 -6.38
N ALA A 384 -5.09 -20.43 -5.22
CA ALA A 384 -5.92 -19.34 -4.73
C ALA A 384 -5.81 -18.08 -5.62
N VAL A 385 -4.61 -17.76 -6.09
CA VAL A 385 -4.36 -16.63 -7.02
C VAL A 385 -5.01 -16.90 -8.37
N VAL A 386 -4.77 -18.07 -8.98
CA VAL A 386 -5.39 -18.46 -10.25
C VAL A 386 -6.92 -18.49 -10.12
N GLY A 387 -7.45 -19.03 -9.04
CA GLY A 387 -8.89 -19.05 -8.75
C GLY A 387 -9.49 -17.64 -8.67
N ALA A 388 -8.83 -16.72 -7.95
CA ALA A 388 -9.27 -15.32 -7.86
C ALA A 388 -9.23 -14.60 -9.23
N VAL A 389 -8.19 -14.84 -10.03
CA VAL A 389 -8.05 -14.27 -11.38
C VAL A 389 -9.12 -14.80 -12.33
N LEU A 390 -9.40 -16.11 -12.32
CA LEU A 390 -10.45 -16.73 -13.14
C LEU A 390 -11.87 -16.37 -12.66
N TRP A 391 -12.06 -16.09 -11.37
CA TRP A 391 -13.35 -15.66 -10.82
C TRP A 391 -13.80 -14.31 -11.38
N ILE A 392 -12.89 -13.38 -11.70
CA ILE A 392 -13.22 -12.05 -12.25
C ILE A 392 -13.97 -12.14 -13.59
N PRO A 393 -13.43 -12.76 -14.67
CA PRO A 393 -14.14 -12.90 -15.93
C PRO A 393 -15.35 -13.83 -15.79
N PHE A 394 -15.28 -14.89 -14.99
CA PHE A 394 -16.45 -15.76 -14.74
C PHE A 394 -17.62 -14.97 -14.13
N TYR A 395 -17.36 -14.14 -13.12
CA TYR A 395 -18.38 -13.28 -12.51
C TYR A 395 -18.94 -12.26 -13.51
N LEU A 396 -18.08 -11.57 -14.26
CA LEU A 396 -18.49 -10.48 -15.16
C LEU A 396 -19.14 -10.97 -16.46
N GLN A 397 -18.69 -12.08 -17.04
CA GLN A 397 -19.11 -12.58 -18.35
C GLN A 397 -20.12 -13.73 -18.28
N VAL A 398 -20.15 -14.49 -17.19
CA VAL A 398 -21.08 -15.61 -17.01
C VAL A 398 -22.16 -15.26 -15.98
N ILE A 399 -21.78 -14.95 -14.73
CA ILE A 399 -22.76 -14.75 -13.65
C ILE A 399 -23.67 -13.55 -13.91
N LEU A 400 -23.12 -12.35 -14.18
CA LEU A 400 -23.94 -11.16 -14.41
C LEU A 400 -24.89 -11.29 -15.63
N PRO A 401 -24.45 -11.76 -16.82
CA PRO A 401 -25.36 -11.92 -17.96
C PRO A 401 -26.39 -13.02 -17.78
N VAL A 402 -26.04 -14.14 -17.12
CA VAL A 402 -27.02 -15.20 -16.80
C VAL A 402 -28.04 -14.71 -15.79
N ALA A 403 -27.63 -14.03 -14.72
CA ALA A 403 -28.54 -13.41 -13.76
C ALA A 403 -29.46 -12.37 -14.45
N SER A 404 -28.92 -11.56 -15.35
CA SER A 404 -29.70 -10.60 -16.14
C SER A 404 -30.75 -11.26 -17.05
N ARG A 405 -30.43 -12.42 -17.65
CA ARG A 405 -31.38 -13.20 -18.45
C ARG A 405 -32.49 -13.82 -17.60
N ILE A 406 -32.14 -14.37 -16.43
CA ILE A 406 -33.11 -15.00 -15.51
C ILE A 406 -34.07 -13.98 -14.91
N LEU A 407 -33.56 -12.80 -14.50
CA LEU A 407 -34.38 -11.75 -13.87
C LEU A 407 -35.11 -10.83 -14.87
N GLY A 408 -34.88 -11.00 -16.19
CA GLY A 408 -35.48 -10.16 -17.24
C GLY A 408 -35.08 -8.68 -17.21
N ARG A 409 -34.06 -8.31 -16.42
CA ARG A 409 -33.59 -6.93 -16.21
C ARG A 409 -32.08 -6.90 -15.94
N PRO A 410 -31.36 -5.82 -16.28
CA PRO A 410 -29.91 -5.72 -16.09
C PRO A 410 -29.52 -5.76 -14.60
N VAL A 411 -29.10 -6.94 -14.14
CA VAL A 411 -28.68 -7.17 -12.75
C VAL A 411 -27.31 -6.53 -12.49
N HIS A 412 -27.29 -5.54 -11.60
CA HIS A 412 -26.07 -4.91 -11.09
C HIS A 412 -26.04 -5.07 -9.57
N LEU A 413 -25.24 -6.00 -9.06
CA LEU A 413 -24.98 -6.13 -7.63
C LEU A 413 -24.16 -4.94 -7.15
N SER A 414 -24.71 -4.17 -6.19
CA SER A 414 -24.02 -3.04 -5.59
C SER A 414 -22.78 -3.51 -4.81
N THR A 415 -21.81 -2.62 -4.63
CA THR A 415 -20.58 -2.92 -3.88
C THR A 415 -20.88 -3.44 -2.47
N ARG A 416 -21.93 -2.93 -1.82
CA ARG A 416 -22.36 -3.38 -0.47
C ARG A 416 -22.91 -4.80 -0.48
N GLU A 417 -23.75 -5.15 -1.47
CA GLU A 417 -24.27 -6.52 -1.61
C GLU A 417 -23.14 -7.50 -1.91
N ARG A 418 -22.19 -7.15 -2.79
CA ARG A 418 -21.02 -7.99 -3.09
C ARG A 418 -20.15 -8.23 -1.86
N MET A 419 -19.93 -7.20 -1.03
CA MET A 419 -19.22 -7.36 0.25
C MET A 419 -19.98 -8.25 1.24
N GLY A 420 -21.31 -8.08 1.36
CA GLY A 420 -22.15 -8.89 2.24
C GLY A 420 -22.20 -10.37 1.84
N ILE A 421 -22.34 -10.67 0.55
CA ILE A 421 -22.29 -12.04 0.00
C ILE A 421 -20.92 -12.67 0.30
N GLY A 422 -19.83 -11.93 0.11
CA GLY A 422 -18.48 -12.40 0.46
C GLY A 422 -18.35 -12.77 1.93
N MET A 423 -18.80 -11.90 2.84
CA MET A 423 -18.80 -12.18 4.28
C MET A 423 -19.60 -13.44 4.62
N ALA A 424 -20.83 -13.57 4.09
CA ALA A 424 -21.68 -14.73 4.33
C ALA A 424 -21.04 -16.05 3.87
N LEU A 425 -20.47 -16.09 2.65
CA LEU A 425 -19.79 -17.28 2.13
C LEU A 425 -18.59 -17.69 3.01
N SER A 426 -17.83 -16.74 3.54
CA SER A 426 -16.72 -17.03 4.45
C SER A 426 -17.15 -17.56 5.81
N PHE A 427 -18.30 -17.14 6.34
CA PHE A 427 -18.90 -17.78 7.53
C PHE A 427 -19.33 -19.21 7.24
N CYS A 428 -20.06 -19.47 6.15
CA CYS A 428 -20.49 -20.83 5.78
C CYS A 428 -19.32 -21.80 5.56
N ARG A 429 -18.18 -21.31 5.04
CA ARG A 429 -16.95 -22.12 4.91
C ARG A 429 -16.36 -22.52 6.26
N HIS A 430 -16.42 -21.64 7.26
CA HIS A 430 -15.89 -21.94 8.60
C HIS A 430 -16.70 -23.04 9.29
N ASP A 431 -18.03 -22.94 9.21
CA ASP A 431 -18.97 -23.90 9.79
C ASP A 431 -18.84 -25.31 9.15
N SER A 432 -18.68 -25.34 7.82
CA SER A 432 -18.42 -26.58 7.07
C SER A 432 -17.10 -27.27 7.46
N GLY A 433 -16.09 -26.49 7.88
CA GLY A 433 -14.82 -27.01 8.38
C GLY A 433 -14.91 -27.61 9.79
N SER A 434 -15.81 -27.08 10.63
CA SER A 434 -16.05 -27.59 11.99
C SER A 434 -16.72 -28.97 11.98
N ASN A 435 -17.64 -29.21 11.03
CA ASN A 435 -18.43 -30.45 10.93
C ASN A 435 -17.71 -31.63 10.24
N SER A 436 -16.47 -31.48 9.76
CA SER A 436 -15.65 -32.58 9.20
C SER A 436 -14.55 -33.06 10.15
N GLY A 437 -14.62 -32.68 11.44
CA GLY A 437 -13.65 -33.02 12.48
C GLY A 437 -14.23 -33.86 13.64
N ALA A 438 -15.33 -34.57 13.41
CA ALA A 438 -16.00 -35.45 14.37
C ALA A 438 -16.04 -36.90 13.83
#